data_AF-A0A9X0DGT8-F1
#
_entry.id   AF-A0A9X0DGT8-F1
#
_cell.length_a   1.000
_cell.length_b   1.000
_cell.length_c   1.000
_cell.angle_alpha   90.00
_cell.angle_beta   90.00
_cell.angle_gamma   90.00
#
_symmetry.space_group_name_H-M   'P 1'
#
loop_
_entity.id
_entity.type
_entity.pdbx_description
1 polymer ?
#
loop_
_entity_poly.entity_id
_entity_poly.type
_entity_poly.pdbx_seq_one_letter_code
_entity_poly.pdbx_strand_id
1 'polypeptide(L)'
;MLPSIRPVYLFSLPSSLRPILAARLYATHTGLGTTNTSSQPKRKAVTTFNDDGRVPWRDLSGREKVARTTQQTFNLGTVLLGTVLTGGVIYLLYTEVFAPESKINQFNRAADQVKKDPRCIEVLGNGKKIRAYGEPTSSKWARAGPIASNITKDRRGVEHLVMHFNVEGPLNQGVVNLHMIKPPSESEFVYKYLFLDVKGHQRIYLENADATNGPGKNKSRFLGITWR
;
A
#
# COMPACT_ATOMS: atom_id res chain seq x y z
N MET A 1 16.19 -76.13 -8.56
CA MET A 1 16.68 -75.18 -7.54
C MET A 1 17.12 -73.91 -8.26
N LEU A 2 16.31 -72.85 -8.22
CA LEU A 2 16.57 -71.55 -8.84
C LEU A 2 16.89 -70.54 -7.73
N PRO A 3 17.96 -69.73 -7.82
CA PRO A 3 18.20 -68.65 -6.87
C PRO A 3 17.34 -67.43 -7.20
N SER A 4 16.72 -66.86 -6.17
CA SER A 4 15.92 -65.63 -6.20
C SER A 4 16.83 -64.40 -6.28
N ILE A 5 16.63 -63.54 -7.29
CA ILE A 5 17.31 -62.24 -7.41
C ILE A 5 16.39 -61.17 -6.82
N ARG A 6 16.82 -60.52 -5.73
CA ARG A 6 16.11 -59.39 -5.12
C ARG A 6 16.45 -58.07 -5.85
N PRO A 7 15.49 -57.17 -6.08
CA PRO A 7 15.77 -55.86 -6.67
C PRO A 7 16.46 -54.94 -5.66
N VAL A 8 17.57 -54.32 -6.07
CA VAL A 8 18.30 -53.32 -5.28
C VAL A 8 17.63 -51.96 -5.47
N TYR A 9 17.12 -51.37 -4.38
CA TYR A 9 16.52 -50.04 -4.39
C TYR A 9 17.61 -48.96 -4.47
N LEU A 10 17.54 -48.09 -5.49
CA LEU A 10 18.48 -47.00 -5.83
C LEU A 10 18.70 -45.94 -4.73
N PHE A 11 18.04 -46.04 -3.58
CA PHE A 11 18.13 -45.06 -2.49
C PHE A 11 19.21 -45.35 -1.44
N SER A 12 19.88 -46.51 -1.48
CA SER A 12 20.87 -46.90 -0.48
C SER A 12 22.32 -46.47 -0.77
N LEU A 13 22.58 -45.77 -1.88
CA LEU A 13 23.93 -45.35 -2.29
C LEU A 13 24.22 -43.87 -1.95
N PRO A 14 25.47 -43.54 -1.57
CA PRO A 14 25.89 -42.19 -1.18
C PRO A 14 25.73 -41.18 -2.32
N SER A 15 25.44 -39.92 -1.95
CA SER A 15 25.01 -38.82 -2.82
C SER A 15 25.96 -38.50 -3.96
N SER A 16 27.25 -38.82 -3.82
CA SER A 16 28.32 -38.49 -4.77
C SER A 16 28.34 -39.37 -6.03
N LEU A 17 27.72 -40.55 -6.00
CA LEU A 17 27.74 -41.51 -7.14
C LEU A 17 26.45 -41.55 -7.95
N ARG A 18 25.42 -40.79 -7.55
CA ARG A 18 24.13 -40.74 -8.23
C ARG A 18 24.13 -40.08 -9.63
N PRO A 19 25.00 -39.11 -9.99
CA PRO A 19 24.90 -38.46 -11.31
C PRO A 19 25.46 -39.30 -12.46
N ILE A 20 26.24 -40.36 -12.18
CA ILE A 20 26.89 -41.16 -13.24
C ILE A 20 25.90 -42.15 -13.89
N LEU A 21 24.86 -42.58 -13.18
CA LEU A 21 23.85 -43.52 -13.70
C LEU A 21 22.63 -42.84 -14.34
N ALA A 22 22.50 -41.52 -14.23
CA ALA A 22 21.43 -40.73 -14.88
C ALA A 22 21.92 -40.04 -16.17
N ALA A 23 23.05 -40.46 -16.73
CA ALA A 23 23.51 -40.00 -18.03
C ALA A 23 22.57 -40.56 -19.12
N ARG A 24 21.58 -39.77 -19.54
CA ARG A 24 20.87 -40.03 -20.80
C ARG A 24 21.84 -39.76 -21.94
N LEU A 25 22.37 -40.83 -22.52
CA LEU A 25 23.14 -40.78 -23.75
C LEU A 25 22.20 -40.29 -24.87
N TYR A 26 22.37 -39.04 -25.30
CA TYR A 26 21.76 -38.56 -26.53
C TYR A 26 22.59 -39.11 -27.69
N ALA A 27 22.01 -40.06 -28.43
CA ALA A 27 22.61 -40.54 -29.67
C ALA A 27 22.51 -39.44 -30.73
N THR A 28 23.63 -38.81 -31.08
CA THR A 28 23.73 -38.00 -32.31
C THR A 28 23.99 -38.95 -33.47
N HIS A 29 22.99 -39.15 -34.34
CA HIS A 29 23.15 -39.93 -35.55
C HIS A 29 23.98 -39.14 -36.57
N THR A 30 25.30 -39.32 -36.59
CA THR A 30 26.14 -38.92 -37.73
C THR A 30 26.21 -40.10 -38.69
N GLY A 31 25.13 -40.30 -39.46
CA GLY A 31 25.06 -41.31 -40.52
C GLY A 31 25.28 -40.66 -41.87
N LEU A 32 26.48 -40.86 -42.45
CA LEU A 32 26.79 -40.51 -43.83
C LEU A 32 26.11 -41.54 -44.76
N GLY A 33 25.25 -41.06 -45.67
CA GLY A 33 24.84 -41.75 -46.90
C GLY A 33 24.25 -43.15 -46.78
N THR A 34 22.93 -43.26 -46.67
CA THR A 34 22.20 -44.37 -47.32
C THR A 34 20.81 -43.89 -47.73
N THR A 35 20.49 -44.06 -49.01
CA THR A 35 19.22 -43.68 -49.64
C THR A 35 18.12 -44.65 -49.21
N ASN A 36 17.64 -44.48 -47.99
CA ASN A 36 16.35 -45.02 -47.56
C ASN A 36 15.45 -43.83 -47.28
N THR A 37 14.29 -43.80 -47.93
CA THR A 37 13.12 -42.96 -47.64
C THR A 37 12.61 -43.25 -46.22
N SER A 38 13.46 -42.97 -45.23
CA SER A 38 13.12 -42.99 -43.83
C SER A 38 12.40 -41.68 -43.55
N SER A 39 11.09 -41.77 -43.37
CA SER A 39 10.28 -40.65 -42.91
C SER A 39 10.90 -40.12 -41.61
N GLN A 40 11.54 -38.95 -41.69
CA GLN A 40 11.91 -38.18 -40.50
C GLN A 40 10.70 -38.17 -39.54
N PRO A 41 10.88 -38.39 -38.23
CA PRO A 41 9.77 -38.36 -37.30
C PRO A 41 9.06 -37.00 -37.44
N LYS A 42 7.84 -37.01 -37.97
CA LYS A 42 7.07 -35.78 -38.20
C LYS A 42 6.95 -35.05 -36.88
N ARG A 43 7.47 -33.83 -36.82
CA ARG A 43 7.41 -33.00 -35.62
C ARG A 43 5.95 -32.84 -35.19
N LYS A 44 5.67 -32.95 -33.89
CA LYS A 44 4.33 -32.67 -33.35
C LYS A 44 3.96 -31.21 -33.64
N ALA A 45 2.73 -31.00 -34.12
CA ALA A 45 2.20 -29.68 -34.37
C ALA A 45 2.09 -28.89 -33.06
N VAL A 46 2.48 -27.62 -33.08
CA VAL A 46 2.41 -26.72 -31.94
C VAL A 46 0.96 -26.25 -31.77
N THR A 47 0.40 -26.50 -30.60
CA THR A 47 -0.96 -26.06 -30.23
C THR A 47 -0.89 -25.10 -29.04
N THR A 48 -2.00 -24.45 -28.73
CA THR A 48 -2.14 -23.49 -27.62
C THR A 48 -1.81 -24.06 -26.25
N PHE A 49 -1.77 -25.39 -26.11
CA PHE A 49 -1.57 -26.09 -24.84
C PHE A 49 -0.26 -26.88 -24.78
N ASN A 50 0.47 -27.02 -25.90
CA ASN A 50 1.65 -27.88 -26.03
C ASN A 50 2.88 -27.11 -26.59
N ASP A 51 2.87 -25.78 -26.53
CA ASP A 51 4.01 -24.97 -26.98
C ASP A 51 5.06 -24.81 -25.87
N ASP A 52 6.22 -25.45 -26.08
CA ASP A 52 7.37 -25.36 -25.17
C ASP A 52 8.40 -24.30 -25.60
N GLY A 53 8.14 -23.55 -26.67
CA GLY A 53 9.06 -22.51 -27.18
C GLY A 53 10.33 -23.02 -27.87
N ARG A 54 10.61 -24.34 -27.87
CA ARG A 54 11.82 -24.94 -28.49
C ARG A 54 11.94 -24.74 -29.99
N VAL A 55 10.81 -24.56 -30.66
CA VAL A 55 10.76 -24.37 -32.11
C VAL A 55 10.93 -22.89 -32.45
N PRO A 56 11.84 -22.51 -33.36
CA PRO A 56 11.99 -21.13 -33.81
C PRO A 56 10.78 -20.68 -34.64
N TRP A 57 10.43 -19.39 -34.51
CA TRP A 57 9.23 -18.80 -35.13
C TRP A 57 9.12 -18.98 -36.65
N ARG A 58 10.27 -19.03 -37.34
CA ARG A 58 10.35 -19.21 -38.80
C ARG A 58 9.83 -20.58 -39.25
N ASP A 59 9.97 -21.59 -38.39
CA ASP A 59 9.64 -23.00 -38.69
C ASP A 59 8.24 -23.40 -38.17
N LEU A 60 7.36 -22.41 -37.96
CA LEU A 60 5.97 -22.60 -37.58
C LEU A 60 5.06 -22.33 -38.77
N SER A 61 4.09 -23.20 -38.98
CA SER A 61 2.97 -22.95 -39.89
C SER A 61 2.11 -21.77 -39.41
N GLY A 62 1.32 -21.16 -40.30
CA GLY A 62 0.44 -20.04 -39.95
C GLY A 62 -0.50 -20.34 -38.77
N ARG A 63 -1.02 -21.56 -38.69
CA ARG A 63 -1.90 -22.01 -37.59
C ARG A 63 -1.14 -22.15 -36.26
N GLU A 64 0.09 -22.66 -36.30
CA GLU A 64 0.94 -22.80 -35.11
C GLU A 64 1.41 -21.44 -34.58
N LYS A 65 1.67 -20.47 -35.48
CA LYS A 65 1.97 -19.08 -35.08
C LYS A 65 0.80 -18.44 -34.34
N VAL A 66 -0.42 -18.62 -34.85
CA VAL A 66 -1.63 -18.16 -34.15
C VAL A 66 -1.74 -18.83 -32.79
N ALA A 67 -1.57 -20.15 -32.71
CA ALA A 67 -1.64 -20.88 -31.45
C ALA A 67 -0.62 -20.37 -30.39
N ARG A 68 0.64 -20.19 -30.78
CA ARG A 68 1.69 -19.61 -29.92
C ARG A 68 1.34 -18.19 -29.49
N THR A 69 0.89 -17.36 -30.43
CA THR A 69 0.50 -15.97 -30.14
C THR A 69 -0.65 -15.90 -29.15
N THR A 70 -1.66 -16.76 -29.31
CA THR A 70 -2.80 -16.84 -28.40
C THR A 70 -2.36 -17.18 -26.99
N GLN A 71 -1.49 -18.18 -26.82
CA GLN A 71 -0.97 -18.55 -25.51
C GLN A 71 -0.13 -17.44 -24.88
N GLN A 72 0.75 -16.80 -25.67
CA GLN A 72 1.54 -15.65 -25.20
C GLN A 72 0.66 -14.47 -24.79
N THR A 73 -0.38 -14.17 -25.58
CA THR A 73 -1.33 -13.09 -25.30
C THR A 73 -2.16 -13.38 -24.05
N PHE A 74 -2.58 -14.62 -23.84
CA PHE A 74 -3.32 -15.01 -22.64
C PHE A 74 -2.45 -14.93 -21.38
N ASN A 75 -1.22 -15.42 -21.44
CA ASN A 75 -0.26 -15.33 -20.33
C ASN A 75 0.06 -13.87 -19.99
N LEU A 76 0.37 -13.05 -21.00
CA LEU A 76 0.62 -11.62 -20.82
C LEU A 76 -0.62 -10.91 -20.28
N GLY A 77 -1.80 -11.22 -20.82
CA GLY A 77 -3.07 -10.65 -20.37
C GLY A 77 -3.36 -10.94 -18.90
N THR A 78 -3.06 -12.15 -18.44
CA THR A 78 -3.23 -12.55 -17.03
C THR A 78 -2.25 -11.79 -16.12
N VAL A 79 -0.99 -11.63 -16.54
CA VAL A 79 0.01 -10.84 -15.80
C VAL A 79 -0.42 -9.37 -15.71
N LEU A 80 -0.84 -8.77 -16.83
CA LEU A 80 -1.29 -7.38 -16.87
C LEU A 80 -2.54 -7.16 -16.00
N LEU A 81 -3.51 -8.07 -16.05
CA LEU A 81 -4.69 -8.03 -15.21
C LEU A 81 -4.32 -8.06 -13.72
N GLY A 82 -3.41 -8.98 -13.35
CA GLY A 82 -2.87 -9.05 -11.99
C GLY A 82 -2.19 -7.75 -11.56
N THR A 83 -1.32 -7.19 -12.42
CA THR A 83 -0.61 -5.94 -12.14
C THR A 83 -1.57 -4.76 -11.93
N VAL A 84 -2.63 -4.64 -12.75
CA VAL A 84 -3.63 -3.57 -12.61
C VAL A 84 -4.39 -3.70 -11.30
N LEU A 85 -4.84 -4.90 -10.95
CA LEU A 85 -5.56 -5.15 -9.70
C LEU A 85 -4.69 -4.85 -8.47
N THR A 86 -3.44 -5.35 -8.46
CA THR A 86 -2.50 -5.09 -7.37
C THR A 86 -2.16 -3.60 -7.27
N GLY A 87 -1.93 -2.92 -8.40
CA GLY A 87 -1.71 -1.48 -8.45
C GLY A 87 -2.87 -0.68 -7.88
N GLY A 88 -4.12 -1.08 -8.20
CA GLY A 88 -5.32 -0.46 -7.65
C GLY A 88 -5.42 -0.57 -6.13
N VAL A 89 -5.11 -1.73 -5.55
CA VAL A 89 -5.11 -1.91 -4.08
C VAL A 89 -4.01 -1.06 -3.43
N ILE A 90 -2.80 -1.07 -3.99
CA ILE A 90 -1.69 -0.24 -3.49
C ILE A 90 -2.07 1.24 -3.52
N TYR A 91 -2.69 1.70 -4.62
CA TYR A 91 -3.15 3.08 -4.76
C TYR A 91 -4.15 3.45 -3.66
N LEU A 92 -5.18 2.62 -3.43
CA LEU A 92 -6.18 2.87 -2.39
C LEU A 92 -5.56 2.94 -0.99
N LEU A 93 -4.66 2.01 -0.66
CA LEU A 93 -3.95 2.02 0.63
C LEU A 93 -3.09 3.26 0.78
N TYR A 94 -2.42 3.68 -0.29
CA TYR A 94 -1.63 4.90 -0.27
C TYR A 94 -2.51 6.12 -0.03
N THR A 95 -3.61 6.30 -0.78
CA THR A 95 -4.47 7.49 -0.66
C THR A 95 -5.21 7.57 0.67
N GLU A 96 -5.63 6.45 1.25
CA GLU A 96 -6.44 6.44 2.48
C GLU A 96 -5.59 6.40 3.76
N VAL A 97 -4.41 5.76 3.72
CA VAL A 97 -3.62 5.49 4.94
C VAL A 97 -2.30 6.25 4.93
N PHE A 98 -1.50 6.08 3.88
CA PHE A 98 -0.09 6.53 3.90
C PHE A 98 0.13 7.94 3.39
N ALA A 99 -0.77 8.47 2.57
CA ALA A 99 -0.66 9.82 2.05
C ALA A 99 -0.60 10.84 3.20
N PRO A 100 0.31 11.83 3.14
CA PRO A 100 0.41 12.85 4.19
C PRO A 100 -0.92 13.58 4.44
N GLU A 101 -1.70 13.75 3.38
CA GLU A 101 -3.00 14.40 3.34
C GLU A 101 -4.16 13.49 3.80
N SER A 102 -3.88 12.23 4.16
CA SER A 102 -4.90 11.28 4.58
C SER A 102 -5.48 11.66 5.95
N LYS A 103 -6.78 11.38 6.15
CA LYS A 103 -7.48 11.67 7.41
C LYS A 103 -6.81 10.96 8.61
N ILE A 104 -6.32 9.74 8.39
CA ILE A 104 -5.64 8.94 9.41
C ILE A 104 -4.28 9.55 9.78
N ASN A 105 -3.51 9.99 8.79
CA ASN A 105 -2.23 10.63 9.04
C ASN A 105 -2.39 11.97 9.78
N GLN A 106 -3.39 12.78 9.39
CA GLN A 106 -3.70 14.04 10.08
C GLN A 106 -4.18 13.82 11.53
N PHE A 107 -4.95 12.77 11.78
CA PHE A 107 -5.31 12.36 13.14
C PHE A 107 -4.08 12.00 13.99
N ASN A 108 -3.20 11.14 13.46
CA ASN A 108 -2.00 10.72 14.17
C ASN A 108 -1.08 11.91 14.46
N ARG A 109 -0.89 12.81 13.50
CA ARG A 109 -0.10 14.03 13.64
C ARG A 109 -0.66 14.94 14.74
N ALA A 110 -1.97 15.18 14.74
CA ALA A 110 -2.64 15.99 15.76
C ALA A 110 -2.57 15.33 17.15
N ALA A 111 -2.79 14.02 17.23
CA ALA A 111 -2.70 13.27 18.49
C ALA A 111 -1.27 13.29 19.06
N ASP A 112 -0.25 13.16 18.20
CA ASP A 112 1.15 13.24 18.61
C ASP A 112 1.54 14.65 19.06
N GLN A 113 0.99 15.69 18.43
CA GLN A 113 1.19 17.08 18.87
C GLN A 113 0.62 17.30 20.28
N VAL A 114 -0.59 16.79 20.56
CA VAL A 114 -1.19 16.83 21.90
C VAL A 114 -0.38 16.06 22.94
N LYS A 115 0.20 14.92 22.57
CA LYS A 115 1.05 14.12 23.47
C LYS A 115 2.40 14.76 23.78
N LYS A 116 2.89 15.65 22.92
CA LYS A 116 4.20 16.32 23.03
C LYS A 116 4.10 17.68 23.72
N ASP A 117 2.94 18.34 23.66
CA ASP A 117 2.76 19.67 24.24
C ASP A 117 2.79 19.62 25.79
N PRO A 118 3.69 20.34 26.46
CA PRO A 118 3.77 20.37 27.92
C PRO A 118 2.48 20.85 28.58
N ARG A 119 1.72 21.75 27.95
CA ARG A 119 0.44 22.27 28.48
C ARG A 119 -0.62 21.18 28.53
N CYS A 120 -0.66 20.32 27.52
CA CYS A 120 -1.56 19.17 27.48
C CYS A 120 -1.13 18.08 28.47
N ILE A 121 0.18 17.87 28.64
CA ILE A 121 0.73 16.90 29.60
C ILE A 121 0.41 17.32 31.05
N GLU A 122 0.44 18.61 31.38
CA GLU A 122 0.07 19.09 32.71
C GLU A 122 -1.37 18.73 33.08
N VAL A 123 -2.29 18.86 32.12
CA VAL A 123 -3.72 18.63 32.36
C VAL A 123 -4.12 17.16 32.22
N LEU A 124 -3.59 16.43 31.23
CA LEU A 124 -3.95 15.03 30.95
C LEU A 124 -3.07 14.05 31.74
N GLY A 125 -1.86 14.45 32.12
CA GLY A 125 -0.84 13.64 32.76
C GLY A 125 0.21 13.12 31.77
N ASN A 126 0.95 12.07 32.17
CA ASN A 126 2.10 11.56 31.41
C ASN A 126 1.76 11.23 29.94
N GLY A 127 2.41 11.92 29.00
CA GLY A 127 2.19 11.79 27.55
C GLY A 127 2.24 10.37 27.00
N LYS A 128 3.04 9.47 27.59
CA LYS A 128 3.13 8.06 27.16
C LYS A 128 1.87 7.25 27.48
N LYS A 129 1.07 7.69 28.44
CA LYS A 129 -0.18 7.03 28.86
C LYS A 129 -1.42 7.66 28.22
N ILE A 130 -1.26 8.71 27.42
CA ILE A 130 -2.38 9.38 26.74
C ILE A 130 -2.83 8.52 25.56
N ARG A 131 -4.11 8.17 25.55
CA ARG A 131 -4.78 7.44 24.48
C ARG A 131 -5.65 8.40 23.69
N ALA A 132 -5.63 8.29 22.36
CA ALA A 132 -6.51 9.04 21.48
C ALA A 132 -7.44 8.05 20.75
N TYR A 133 -8.72 8.35 20.69
CA TYR A 133 -9.73 7.51 20.04
C TYR A 133 -10.87 8.37 19.49
N GLY A 134 -11.69 7.79 18.61
CA GLY A 134 -12.85 8.47 18.02
C GLY A 134 -13.98 8.74 19.02
N GLU A 135 -15.18 8.98 18.49
CA GLU A 135 -16.34 9.26 19.33
C GLU A 135 -16.67 8.08 20.27
N PRO A 136 -17.02 8.36 21.54
CA PRO A 136 -17.42 7.33 22.47
C PRO A 136 -18.80 6.80 22.05
N THR A 137 -18.83 5.52 21.67
CA THR A 137 -20.06 4.85 21.23
C THR A 137 -20.27 3.53 21.97
N SER A 138 -21.54 3.21 22.26
CA SER A 138 -21.96 1.96 22.87
C SER A 138 -21.86 0.78 21.91
N SER A 139 -21.95 1.03 20.60
CA SER A 139 -21.83 0.01 19.56
C SER A 139 -20.38 -0.38 19.30
N LYS A 140 -20.07 -1.68 19.43
CA LYS A 140 -18.74 -2.22 19.12
C LYS A 140 -18.35 -1.99 17.66
N TRP A 141 -19.32 -2.07 16.74
CA TRP A 141 -19.09 -1.82 15.31
C TRP A 141 -18.73 -0.36 15.04
N ALA A 142 -19.50 0.58 15.60
CA ALA A 142 -19.22 2.01 15.41
C ALA A 142 -17.87 2.41 16.00
N ARG A 143 -17.45 1.79 17.12
CA ARG A 143 -16.13 2.02 17.74
C ARG A 143 -14.97 1.53 16.86
N ALA A 144 -15.18 0.47 16.09
CA ALA A 144 -14.19 -0.07 15.15
C ALA A 144 -14.20 0.67 13.80
N GLY A 145 -15.12 1.63 13.62
CA GLY A 145 -15.23 2.42 12.41
C GLY A 145 -14.14 3.49 12.26
N PRO A 146 -14.09 4.16 11.10
CA PRO A 146 -13.20 5.28 10.87
C PRO A 146 -13.57 6.47 11.76
N ILE A 147 -12.57 7.31 12.03
CA ILE A 147 -12.74 8.50 12.86
C ILE A 147 -13.64 9.50 12.13
N ALA A 148 -14.62 10.04 12.86
CA ALA A 148 -15.53 11.05 12.36
C ALA A 148 -14.74 12.26 11.83
N SER A 149 -14.75 12.42 10.50
CA SER A 149 -14.03 13.47 9.80
C SER A 149 -14.86 13.91 8.61
N ASN A 150 -14.93 15.22 8.41
CA ASN A 150 -15.68 15.82 7.32
C ASN A 150 -14.74 16.67 6.47
N ILE A 151 -14.71 16.41 5.17
CA ILE A 151 -14.02 17.24 4.19
C ILE A 151 -15.10 17.96 3.38
N THR A 152 -15.19 19.28 3.54
CA THR A 152 -16.12 20.13 2.80
C THR A 152 -15.34 21.10 1.92
N LYS A 153 -15.80 21.32 0.68
CA LYS A 153 -15.19 22.29 -0.23
C LYS A 153 -16.04 23.55 -0.30
N ASP A 154 -15.43 24.71 -0.01
CA ASP A 154 -16.08 26.02 -0.11
C ASP A 154 -16.28 26.43 -1.58
N ARG A 155 -17.14 27.41 -1.83
CA ARG A 155 -17.38 28.00 -3.17
C ARG A 155 -16.09 28.53 -3.81
N ARG A 156 -15.14 28.98 -2.99
CA ARG A 156 -13.82 29.45 -3.42
C ARG A 156 -12.82 28.33 -3.73
N GLY A 157 -13.25 27.07 -3.63
CA GLY A 157 -12.41 25.90 -3.89
C GLY A 157 -11.47 25.53 -2.74
N VAL A 158 -11.59 26.18 -1.58
CA VAL A 158 -10.83 25.83 -0.36
C VAL A 158 -11.44 24.60 0.27
N GLU A 159 -10.60 23.62 0.59
CA GLU A 159 -11.05 22.40 1.28
C GLU A 159 -10.89 22.56 2.79
N HIS A 160 -11.91 22.16 3.53
CA HIS A 160 -12.00 22.25 4.97
C HIS A 160 -12.08 20.84 5.54
N LEU A 161 -11.03 20.42 6.25
CA LEU A 161 -11.03 19.18 7.03
C LEU A 161 -11.38 19.52 8.47
N VAL A 162 -12.55 19.08 8.92
CA VAL A 162 -12.99 19.19 10.31
C VAL A 162 -13.02 17.81 10.93
N MET A 163 -12.36 17.66 12.06
CA MET A 163 -12.31 16.41 12.81
C MET A 163 -12.29 16.71 14.30
N HIS A 164 -12.93 15.84 15.07
CA HIS A 164 -12.84 15.84 16.51
C HIS A 164 -12.62 14.42 17.00
N PHE A 165 -11.86 14.30 18.09
CA PHE A 165 -11.56 13.02 18.69
C PHE A 165 -11.33 13.18 20.18
N ASN A 166 -11.48 12.09 20.91
CA ASN A 166 -11.34 12.08 22.35
C ASN A 166 -9.93 11.67 22.75
N VAL A 167 -9.45 12.26 23.83
CA VAL A 167 -8.19 11.91 24.45
C VAL A 167 -8.41 11.58 25.92
N GLU A 168 -7.78 10.51 26.37
CA GLU A 168 -7.85 10.02 27.74
C GLU A 168 -6.42 9.91 28.27
N GLY A 169 -6.14 10.66 29.33
CA GLY A 169 -4.90 10.58 30.09
C GLY A 169 -5.16 10.01 31.49
N PRO A 170 -4.09 9.74 32.26
CA PRO A 170 -4.22 9.22 33.62
C PRO A 170 -4.89 10.19 34.61
N LEU A 171 -4.86 11.51 34.34
CA LEU A 171 -5.49 12.51 35.21
C LEU A 171 -6.89 12.88 34.74
N ASN A 172 -7.03 13.17 33.45
CA ASN A 172 -8.25 13.72 32.88
C ASN A 172 -8.51 13.17 31.47
N GLN A 173 -9.75 13.38 31.01
CA GLN A 173 -10.19 13.15 29.64
C GLN A 173 -10.64 14.46 28.99
N GLY A 174 -10.43 14.57 27.68
CA GLY A 174 -10.78 15.74 26.91
C GLY A 174 -11.19 15.42 25.48
N VAL A 175 -11.62 16.46 24.78
CA VAL A 175 -11.97 16.39 23.36
C VAL A 175 -11.04 17.35 22.61
N VAL A 176 -10.37 16.82 21.60
CA VAL A 176 -9.56 17.59 20.67
C VAL A 176 -10.41 17.92 19.48
N ASN A 177 -10.43 19.20 19.11
CA ASN A 177 -11.08 19.67 17.88
C ASN A 177 -10.02 20.28 16.98
N LEU A 178 -10.06 19.89 15.71
CA LEU A 178 -9.19 20.45 14.68
C LEU A 178 -9.99 20.87 13.46
N HIS A 179 -9.55 21.99 12.90
CA HIS A 179 -10.01 22.47 11.61
C HIS A 179 -8.79 22.82 10.80
N MET A 180 -8.61 22.12 9.68
CA MET A 180 -7.57 22.38 8.72
C MET A 180 -8.18 22.93 7.44
N ILE A 181 -7.42 23.77 6.76
CA ILE A 181 -7.78 24.37 5.50
C ILE A 181 -6.72 24.03 4.46
N LYS A 182 -7.16 23.78 3.24
CA LYS A 182 -6.29 23.57 2.09
C LYS A 182 -6.70 24.55 0.99
N PRO A 183 -5.94 25.64 0.81
CA PRO A 183 -6.14 26.56 -0.29
C PRO A 183 -5.98 25.82 -1.64
N PRO A 184 -6.68 26.24 -2.70
CA PRO A 184 -6.52 25.63 -4.03
C PRO A 184 -5.12 25.82 -4.63
N SER A 185 -4.35 26.80 -4.13
CA SER A 185 -2.97 27.06 -4.52
C SER A 185 -1.95 26.14 -3.84
N GLU A 186 -2.32 25.50 -2.73
CA GLU A 186 -1.43 24.72 -1.88
C GLU A 186 -1.82 23.25 -1.86
N SER A 187 -0.82 22.38 -1.77
CA SER A 187 -1.02 20.92 -1.77
C SER A 187 -1.13 20.32 -0.37
N GLU A 188 -0.84 21.08 0.69
CA GLU A 188 -0.83 20.62 2.09
C GLU A 188 -1.97 21.26 2.91
N PHE A 189 -2.51 20.52 3.88
CA PHE A 189 -3.43 21.06 4.88
C PHE A 189 -2.71 21.91 5.93
N VAL A 190 -3.21 23.12 6.16
CA VAL A 190 -2.74 24.04 7.21
C VAL A 190 -3.77 24.11 8.34
N TYR A 191 -3.31 24.07 9.59
CA TYR A 191 -4.19 24.23 10.75
C TYR A 191 -4.78 25.64 10.79
N LYS A 192 -6.11 25.74 10.77
CA LYS A 192 -6.81 26.96 11.18
C LYS A 192 -6.85 27.04 12.70
N TYR A 193 -7.25 25.94 13.34
CA TYR A 193 -7.10 25.77 14.78
C TYR A 193 -6.92 24.30 15.14
N LEU A 194 -6.21 24.09 16.24
CA LEU A 194 -6.11 22.82 16.95
C LEU A 194 -6.18 23.15 18.44
N PHE A 195 -7.20 22.64 19.13
CA PHE A 195 -7.33 22.89 20.56
C PHE A 195 -7.82 21.65 21.31
N LEU A 196 -7.41 21.58 22.56
CA LEU A 196 -7.85 20.59 23.53
C LEU A 196 -8.82 21.24 24.52
N ASP A 197 -9.97 20.60 24.69
CA ASP A 197 -10.99 20.97 25.67
C ASP A 197 -11.06 19.89 26.77
N VAL A 198 -10.75 20.28 28.01
CA VAL A 198 -10.78 19.39 29.19
C VAL A 198 -11.75 19.97 30.20
N LYS A 199 -12.61 19.12 30.76
CA LYS A 199 -13.58 19.53 31.77
C LYS A 199 -12.85 20.20 32.95
N GLY A 200 -13.31 21.39 33.34
CA GLY A 200 -12.76 22.15 34.46
C GLY A 200 -11.46 22.90 34.19
N HIS A 201 -10.93 22.87 32.96
CA HIS A 201 -9.73 23.61 32.57
C HIS A 201 -10.04 24.59 31.44
N GLN A 202 -9.23 25.65 31.32
CA GLN A 202 -9.33 26.55 30.17
C GLN A 202 -8.92 25.81 28.90
N ARG A 203 -9.63 26.08 27.79
CA ARG A 203 -9.29 25.54 26.47
C ARG A 203 -7.84 25.86 26.10
N ILE A 204 -7.09 24.82 25.76
CA ILE A 204 -5.69 24.93 25.37
C ILE A 204 -5.61 24.94 23.85
N TYR A 205 -5.18 26.05 23.27
CA TYR A 205 -4.89 26.15 21.84
C TYR A 205 -3.44 25.73 21.58
N LEU A 206 -3.27 24.71 20.74
CA LEU A 206 -1.97 24.25 20.24
C LEU A 206 -1.61 25.03 18.98
N GLU A 207 -2.58 25.15 18.06
CA GLU A 207 -2.47 25.97 16.85
C GLU A 207 -3.67 26.90 16.78
N ASN A 208 -3.44 28.16 16.42
CA ASN A 208 -4.50 29.15 16.24
C ASN A 208 -4.08 30.21 15.20
N ALA A 209 -4.46 29.99 13.95
CA ALA A 209 -4.20 30.90 12.85
C ALA A 209 -5.00 32.21 12.99
N ASP A 210 -6.20 32.17 13.57
CA ASP A 210 -7.06 33.36 13.71
C ASP A 210 -6.53 34.31 14.78
N ALA A 211 -5.94 33.79 15.86
CA ALA A 211 -5.29 34.61 16.90
C ALA A 211 -4.00 35.27 16.38
N THR A 212 -3.26 34.59 15.51
CA THR A 212 -2.04 35.13 14.91
C THR A 212 -2.33 36.13 13.79
N ASN A 213 -3.44 35.98 13.07
CA ASN A 213 -3.89 36.89 12.01
C ASN A 213 -4.96 37.91 12.47
N GLY A 214 -5.19 38.03 13.78
CA GLY A 214 -6.20 38.91 14.33
C GLY A 214 -6.01 40.38 13.89
N PRO A 215 -7.10 41.18 13.82
CA PRO A 215 -7.14 42.52 13.23
C PRO A 215 -6.27 43.59 13.92
N GLY A 216 -5.43 43.22 14.88
CA GLY A 216 -4.56 44.13 15.63
C GLY A 216 -3.06 43.94 15.41
N LYS A 217 -2.61 42.93 14.65
CA LYS A 217 -1.18 42.57 14.59
C LYS A 217 -0.37 43.37 13.55
N ASN A 218 -1.03 43.95 12.54
CA ASN A 218 -0.40 44.85 11.56
C ASN A 218 -0.63 46.33 11.88
N LYS A 219 -0.64 46.72 13.17
CA LYS A 219 -0.64 48.14 13.55
C LYS A 219 0.77 48.69 13.39
N SER A 220 1.08 49.20 12.19
CA SER A 220 2.30 49.99 12.00
C SER A 220 2.21 51.23 12.91
N ARG A 221 3.13 51.33 13.88
CA ARG A 221 3.33 52.58 14.63
C ARG A 221 4.36 53.40 13.87
N PHE A 222 3.95 54.57 13.42
CA PHE A 222 4.86 55.59 12.92
C PHE A 222 4.62 56.86 13.73
N LEU A 223 5.68 57.38 14.36
CA LEU A 223 5.66 58.65 15.12
C LEU A 223 4.61 58.74 16.24
N GLY A 224 4.44 57.67 17.02
CA GLY A 224 3.59 57.70 18.22
C GLY A 224 2.08 57.64 17.97
N ILE A 225 1.65 57.53 16.71
CA ILE A 225 0.23 57.42 16.35
C ILE A 225 -0.05 56.01 15.83
N THR A 226 -1.12 55.39 16.33
CA THR A 226 -1.63 54.11 15.82
C THR A 226 -2.68 54.38 14.74
N TRP A 227 -2.35 54.07 13.50
CA TRP A 227 -3.34 54.11 12.40
C TRP A 227 -4.19 52.83 12.46
N ARG A 228 -5.52 53.01 12.39
CA ARG A 228 -6.54 51.96 12.44
C ARG A 228 -6.98 51.60 11.02
#